data_AF-A0A6N2DUS7-F1
#
_entry.id   AF-A0A6N2DUS7-F1
#
_cell.length_a   1.000
_cell.length_b   1.000
_cell.length_c   1.000
_cell.angle_alpha   90.00
_cell.angle_beta   90.00
_cell.angle_gamma   90.00
#
_symmetry.space_group_name_H-M   'P 1'
#
loop_
_entity.id
_entity.type
_entity.pdbx_description
1 polymer ?
#
loop_
_entity_poly.entity_id
_entity_poly.type
_entity_poly.pdbx_seq_one_letter_code
_entity_poly.pdbx_strand_id
1 'polypeptide(L)'
;MDDTRLDGFEVPLHTSLTQPILLGGVPRQYAILNGTLAAVIGLALSQIWIAVPAFLLLHTVGVWWTRRDALWLEVLRRHVRERPYYRA
;
A
#
# COMPACT_ATOMS: atom_id res chain seq x y z
N MET A 1 23.07 35.15 -2.69
CA MET A 1 22.65 34.72 -1.35
C MET A 1 23.31 33.38 -1.13
N ASP A 2 24.47 33.43 -0.48
CA ASP A 2 25.27 32.26 -0.13
C ASP A 2 24.61 31.63 1.09
N ASP A 3 23.82 30.58 0.86
CA ASP A 3 23.02 29.93 1.88
C ASP A 3 23.88 28.87 2.55
N THR A 4 24.29 29.19 3.77
CA THR A 4 24.98 28.40 4.78
C THR A 4 24.48 26.94 4.82
N ARG A 5 24.99 26.08 3.93
CA ARG A 5 24.89 24.63 4.11
C ARG A 5 25.79 24.30 5.29
N LEU A 6 25.18 24.10 6.47
CA LEU A 6 25.89 23.86 7.72
C LEU A 6 26.71 22.57 7.62
N ASP A 7 28.02 22.71 7.39
CA ASP A 7 28.97 21.60 7.36
C ASP A 7 28.84 20.77 8.63
N GLY A 8 28.60 19.46 8.48
CA GLY A 8 28.47 18.51 9.59
C GLY A 8 27.05 18.21 10.09
N PHE A 9 26.00 18.83 9.52
CA PHE A 9 24.60 18.53 9.84
C PHE A 9 23.87 17.66 8.79
N GLU A 10 24.58 17.21 7.75
CA GLU A 10 24.05 16.33 6.71
C GLU A 10 24.48 14.88 6.94
N VAL A 11 23.52 13.95 6.95
CA VAL A 11 23.77 12.51 7.06
C VAL A 11 23.19 11.82 5.82
N PRO A 12 23.89 10.86 5.20
CA PRO A 12 23.35 10.11 4.06
C PRO A 12 22.08 9.36 4.47
N LEU A 13 20.95 9.71 3.85
CA LEU A 13 19.67 9.03 4.06
C LEU A 13 19.45 7.98 2.98
N HIS A 14 19.38 6.71 3.38
CA HIS A 14 19.00 5.64 2.46
C HIS A 14 17.51 5.72 2.13
N THR A 15 17.18 5.74 0.83
CA THR A 15 15.80 5.79 0.35
C THR A 15 14.97 4.59 0.82
N SER A 16 15.59 3.46 1.17
CA SER A 16 14.92 2.31 1.75
C SER A 16 14.22 2.60 3.08
N LEU A 17 14.64 3.65 3.81
CA LEU A 17 14.03 4.05 5.08
C LEU A 17 12.75 4.87 4.91
N THR A 18 12.58 5.53 3.75
CA THR A 18 11.47 6.46 3.51
C THR A 18 10.54 6.02 2.40
N GLN A 19 10.99 5.13 1.52
CA GLN A 19 10.16 4.64 0.43
C GLN A 19 9.12 3.61 0.91
N PRO A 20 7.88 3.68 0.40
CA PRO A 20 6.86 2.70 0.70
C PRO A 20 7.28 1.28 0.31
N ILE A 21 7.00 0.30 1.17
CA ILE A 21 7.28 -1.12 0.91
C ILE A 21 6.15 -1.70 0.04
N LEU A 22 6.47 -1.92 -1.23
CA LEU A 22 5.56 -2.52 -2.20
C LEU A 22 5.85 -4.01 -2.38
N LEU A 23 4.79 -4.79 -2.64
CA LEU A 23 4.85 -6.20 -3.02
C LEU A 23 4.06 -6.36 -4.33
N GLY A 24 4.74 -6.65 -5.45
CA GLY A 24 4.08 -6.80 -6.75
C GLY A 24 3.32 -5.54 -7.22
N GLY A 25 3.82 -4.36 -6.86
CA GLY A 25 3.25 -3.07 -7.28
C GLY A 25 2.13 -2.50 -6.40
N VAL A 26 1.87 -3.09 -5.23
CA VAL A 26 0.88 -2.63 -4.24
C VAL A 26 1.43 -2.64 -2.81
N PRO A 27 0.86 -1.91 -1.84
CA PRO A 27 1.29 -1.95 -0.45
C PRO A 27 1.27 -3.38 0.09
N ARG A 28 2.32 -3.79 0.80
CA ARG A 28 2.48 -5.15 1.34
C ARG A 28 1.21 -5.68 2.03
N GLN A 29 0.59 -4.87 2.87
CA GLN A 29 -0.59 -5.29 3.64
C GLN A 29 -1.81 -5.54 2.76
N TYR A 30 -1.97 -4.80 1.68
CA TYR A 30 -3.02 -5.05 0.68
C TYR A 30 -2.77 -6.36 -0.06
N ALA A 31 -1.54 -6.60 -0.51
CA ALA A 31 -1.17 -7.83 -1.21
C ALA A 31 -1.44 -9.07 -0.35
N ILE A 32 -1.07 -9.01 0.94
CA ILE A 32 -1.33 -10.10 1.89
C ILE A 32 -2.84 -10.31 2.07
N LEU A 33 -3.61 -9.24 2.26
CA LEU A 33 -5.05 -9.35 2.43
C LEU A 33 -5.72 -9.96 1.18
N ASN A 34 -5.40 -9.45 -0.01
CA ASN A 34 -5.94 -9.95 -1.27
C ASN A 34 -5.52 -11.41 -1.51
N GLY A 35 -4.25 -11.73 -1.32
CA GLY A 35 -3.73 -13.09 -1.46
C GLY A 35 -4.39 -14.08 -0.50
N THR A 36 -4.61 -13.70 0.75
CA THR A 36 -5.32 -14.53 1.73
C THR A 36 -6.77 -14.74 1.35
N LEU A 37 -7.49 -13.69 0.92
CA LEU A 37 -8.87 -13.82 0.46
C LEU A 37 -8.96 -14.76 -0.74
N ALA A 38 -8.05 -14.62 -1.71
CA ALA A 38 -7.96 -15.51 -2.85
C ALA A 38 -7.64 -16.96 -2.45
N ALA A 39 -6.72 -17.16 -1.51
CA ALA A 39 -6.38 -18.50 -1.00
C ALA A 39 -7.54 -19.16 -0.27
N VAL A 40 -8.29 -18.42 0.55
CA VAL A 40 -9.49 -18.93 1.24
C VAL A 40 -10.56 -19.33 0.22
N ILE A 41 -10.83 -18.48 -0.78
CA ILE A 41 -11.83 -18.79 -1.81
C ILE A 41 -11.39 -19.97 -2.69
N GLY A 42 -10.12 -19.99 -3.11
CA GLY A 42 -9.59 -20.96 -4.05
C GLY A 42 -9.33 -22.33 -3.44
N LEU A 43 -8.78 -22.38 -2.23
CA LEU A 43 -8.38 -23.61 -1.57
C LEU A 43 -9.43 -24.09 -0.57
N ALA A 44 -9.87 -23.22 0.35
CA ALA A 44 -10.80 -23.64 1.41
C ALA A 44 -12.21 -23.90 0.87
N LEU A 45 -12.69 -23.03 -0.04
CA LEU A 45 -13.99 -23.22 -0.71
C LEU A 45 -13.87 -24.00 -2.04
N SER A 46 -12.65 -24.36 -2.47
CA SER A 46 -12.37 -25.04 -3.74
C SER A 46 -12.89 -24.30 -4.99
N GLN A 47 -13.10 -22.98 -4.91
CA GLN A 47 -13.67 -22.16 -6.00
C GLN A 47 -12.57 -21.45 -6.79
N ILE A 48 -11.66 -22.20 -7.40
CA ILE A 48 -10.49 -21.60 -8.08
C ILE A 48 -10.88 -20.71 -9.27
N TRP A 49 -11.96 -21.06 -9.96
CA TRP A 49 -12.53 -20.29 -11.10
C TRP A 49 -13.05 -18.92 -10.69
N ILE A 50 -13.40 -18.72 -9.42
CA ILE A 50 -13.82 -17.43 -8.87
C ILE A 50 -12.62 -16.72 -8.23
N ALA A 51 -11.80 -17.48 -7.49
CA ALA A 51 -10.64 -16.96 -6.77
C ALA A 51 -9.65 -16.26 -7.70
N VAL A 52 -9.30 -16.87 -8.84
CA VAL A 52 -8.28 -16.32 -9.74
C VAL A 52 -8.73 -15.00 -10.39
N PRO A 53 -9.92 -14.91 -11.03
CA PRO A 53 -10.40 -13.64 -11.56
C PRO A 53 -10.57 -12.58 -10.47
N ALA A 54 -11.12 -12.93 -9.30
CA ALA A 54 -11.30 -12.00 -8.20
C ALA A 54 -9.94 -11.45 -7.69
N PHE A 55 -8.96 -12.32 -7.52
CA PHE A 55 -7.60 -11.93 -7.14
C PHE A 55 -6.99 -10.97 -8.15
N LEU A 56 -7.10 -11.29 -9.45
CA LEU A 56 -6.50 -10.50 -10.52
C LEU A 56 -7.17 -9.11 -10.62
N LEU A 57 -8.50 -9.06 -10.53
CA LEU A 57 -9.25 -7.81 -10.52
C LEU A 57 -8.87 -6.94 -9.31
N LEU A 58 -8.87 -7.52 -8.12
CA LEU A 58 -8.53 -6.76 -6.91
C LEU A 58 -7.05 -6.33 -6.93
N HIS A 59 -6.14 -7.18 -7.38
CA HIS A 59 -4.72 -6.83 -7.47
C HIS A 59 -4.46 -5.72 -8.49
N THR A 60 -5.08 -5.80 -9.68
CA THR A 60 -4.93 -4.78 -10.73
C THR A 60 -5.49 -3.42 -10.30
N VAL A 61 -6.64 -3.39 -9.63
CA VAL A 61 -7.19 -2.16 -9.03
C VAL A 61 -6.22 -1.60 -7.97
N GLY A 62 -5.64 -2.47 -7.14
CA GLY A 62 -4.63 -2.08 -6.18
C GLY A 62 -3.42 -1.42 -6.84
N VAL A 63 -2.88 -2.04 -7.90
CA VAL A 63 -1.73 -1.49 -8.64
C VAL A 63 -2.10 -0.13 -9.26
N TRP A 64 -3.31 0.00 -9.80
CA TRP A 64 -3.79 1.24 -10.38
C TRP A 64 -3.92 2.38 -9.35
N TRP A 65 -4.32 2.09 -8.10
CA TRP A 65 -4.31 3.06 -7.00
C TRP A 65 -2.89 3.41 -6.56
N THR A 66 -2.03 2.40 -6.40
CA THR A 66 -0.64 2.60 -5.98
C THR A 66 0.17 3.45 -6.96
N ARG A 67 -0.16 3.37 -8.26
CA ARG A 67 0.42 4.26 -9.28
C ARG A 67 0.05 5.74 -9.09
N ARG A 68 -1.07 6.05 -8.41
CA ARG A 68 -1.48 7.43 -8.09
C ARG A 68 -0.96 7.88 -6.74
N ASP A 69 -1.03 7.01 -5.75
CA ASP A 69 -0.58 7.26 -4.39
C ASP A 69 -0.14 5.93 -3.75
N ALA A 70 1.11 5.80 -3.36
CA ALA A 70 1.64 4.58 -2.75
C ALA A 70 1.18 4.37 -1.29
N LEU A 71 0.69 5.41 -0.62
CA LEU A 71 0.23 5.39 0.78
C LEU A 71 -1.30 5.36 0.90
N TRP A 72 -2.02 5.16 -0.22
CA TRP A 72 -3.47 5.20 -0.28
C TRP A 72 -4.18 4.37 0.81
N LEU A 73 -3.63 3.20 1.14
CA LEU A 73 -4.24 2.29 2.12
C LEU A 73 -4.11 2.82 3.55
N GLU A 74 -3.01 3.51 3.84
CA GLU A 74 -2.81 4.17 5.13
C GLU A 74 -3.78 5.34 5.30
N VAL A 75 -3.92 6.16 4.27
CA VAL A 75 -4.89 7.26 4.22
C VAL A 75 -6.31 6.72 4.39
N LEU A 76 -6.69 5.67 3.66
CA LEU A 76 -8.01 5.05 3.77
C LEU A 76 -8.28 4.53 5.17
N ARG A 77 -7.32 3.84 5.79
CA ARG A 77 -7.48 3.33 7.16
C ARG A 77 -7.58 4.45 8.17
N ARG A 78 -6.78 5.50 8.01
CA ARG A 78 -6.87 6.70 8.82
C ARG A 78 -8.27 7.31 8.70
N HIS A 79 -8.78 7.46 7.48
CA HIS A 79 -10.11 7.99 7.22
C HIS A 79 -11.23 7.13 7.85
N VAL A 80 -11.13 5.80 7.79
CA VAL A 80 -12.10 4.89 8.41
C VAL A 80 -12.04 4.95 9.94
N ARG A 81 -10.86 5.16 10.52
CA ARG A 81 -10.65 5.20 11.97
C ARG A 81 -10.97 6.57 12.58
N GLU A 82 -10.69 7.64 11.85
CA GLU A 82 -10.95 9.01 12.30
C GLU A 82 -12.45 9.31 12.24
N ARG A 83 -12.98 9.90 13.31
CA ARG A 83 -14.38 10.32 13.35
C ARG A 83 -14.57 11.57 12.48
N PRO A 84 -15.72 11.71 11.80
CA PRO A 84 -16.02 12.85 10.92
C PRO A 84 -16.04 14.22 11.63
N TYR A 85 -15.93 14.25 12.96
CA TYR A 85 -15.90 15.47 13.76
C TYR A 85 -14.51 16.11 13.90
N TYR A 86 -13.43 15.39 13.60
CA TYR A 86 -12.10 16.00 13.52
C TYR A 86 -11.99 16.72 12.18
N ARG A 87 -12.35 18.01 12.16
CA ARG A 87 -12.13 18.88 11.01
C ARG A 87 -10.63 19.04 10.78
N ALA A 88 -10.20 18.70 9.57
CA ALA A 88 -8.85 18.96 9.06
C ALA A 88 -8.58 20.46 8.91
#